data_AF-A0A7K7IPB3-F1
#
_entry.id   AF-A0A7K7IPB3-F1
#
_cell.length_a   1.000
_cell.length_b   1.000
_cell.length_c   1.000
_cell.angle_alpha   90.00
_cell.angle_beta   90.00
_cell.angle_gamma   90.00
#
_symmetry.space_group_name_H-M   'P 1'
#
loop_
_entity.id
_entity.type
_entity.pdbx_description
1 polymer ?
#
loop_
_entity_poly.entity_id
_entity_poly.type
_entity_poly.pdbx_seq_one_letter_code
_entity_poly.pdbx_strand_id
1 'polypeptide(L)'
;LGVPQANELAAEAVVLQYTDWLDQDNPVKNREALDDIVGDHNVVCPLMHFAQRWAERGGTPLNPGLNYTAEEEALSRRIMRYWGNFARTGDPNEPSERERRWPSYTAAGQSYARLNAQPLAVAQ
;
A
#
# COMPACT_ATOMS: atom_id res chain seq x y z
N LEU A 1 -19.59 3.39 9.42
CA LEU A 1 -18.76 2.86 8.31
C LEU A 1 -17.27 3.20 8.54
N GLY A 2 -16.76 3.09 9.79
CA GLY A 2 -15.41 3.57 10.14
C GLY A 2 -14.37 2.48 10.35
N VAL A 3 -14.71 1.37 11.02
CA VAL A 3 -13.81 0.22 11.25
C VAL A 3 -14.69 -1.03 11.38
N PRO A 4 -14.86 -1.84 10.32
CA PRO A 4 -15.87 -2.93 10.29
C PRO A 4 -15.66 -4.02 11.35
N GLN A 5 -14.44 -4.17 11.84
CA GLN A 5 -14.04 -5.22 12.80
C GLN A 5 -13.94 -4.72 14.25
N ALA A 6 -14.22 -3.44 14.52
CA ALA A 6 -14.11 -2.91 15.88
C ALA A 6 -15.27 -3.40 16.77
N ASN A 7 -14.93 -3.84 17.98
CA ASN A 7 -15.92 -4.04 19.04
C ASN A 7 -16.31 -2.69 19.67
N GLU A 8 -17.31 -2.67 20.54
CA GLU A 8 -17.84 -1.44 21.15
C GLU A 8 -16.75 -0.64 21.87
N LEU A 9 -15.92 -1.30 22.67
CA LEU A 9 -14.79 -0.66 23.35
C LEU A 9 -13.79 -0.02 22.38
N ALA A 10 -13.46 -0.70 21.27
CA ALA A 10 -12.57 -0.16 20.25
C ALA A 10 -13.21 0.99 19.49
N ALA A 11 -14.52 0.93 19.24
CA ALA A 11 -15.25 2.03 18.62
C ALA A 11 -15.25 3.28 19.52
N GLU A 12 -15.46 3.13 20.83
CA GLU A 12 -15.34 4.23 21.80
C GLU A 12 -13.93 4.80 21.85
N ALA A 13 -12.90 3.95 21.82
CA ALA A 13 -11.51 4.41 21.76
C ALA A 13 -11.21 5.20 20.47
N VAL A 14 -11.77 4.80 19.33
CA VAL A 14 -11.65 5.53 18.07
C VAL A 14 -12.36 6.88 18.15
N VAL A 15 -13.58 6.93 18.68
CA VAL A 15 -14.30 8.19 18.91
C VAL A 15 -13.47 9.10 19.83
N LEU A 16 -12.92 8.56 20.92
CA LEU A 16 -12.07 9.29 21.85
C LEU A 16 -10.84 9.91 21.20
N GLN A 17 -10.18 9.17 20.32
CA GLN A 17 -8.94 9.59 19.68
C GLN A 17 -9.14 10.68 18.61
N TYR A 18 -10.26 10.65 17.88
CA TYR A 18 -10.50 11.52 16.73
C TYR A 18 -11.49 12.66 16.99
N THR A 19 -12.13 12.71 18.17
CA THR A 19 -13.04 13.81 18.53
C THR A 19 -12.28 15.00 19.10
N ASP A 20 -12.55 16.18 18.56
CA ASP A 20 -12.16 17.43 19.22
C ASP A 20 -13.13 17.74 20.37
N TRP A 21 -12.73 17.38 21.59
CA TRP A 21 -13.54 17.54 22.79
C TRP A 21 -13.82 19.00 23.18
N LEU A 22 -13.09 19.97 22.61
CA LEU A 22 -13.38 21.39 22.82
C LEU A 22 -14.47 21.91 21.87
N ASP A 23 -14.82 21.16 20.82
CA ASP A 23 -15.73 21.57 19.75
C ASP A 23 -16.43 20.36 19.09
N GLN A 24 -16.97 19.47 19.94
CA GLN A 24 -17.45 18.13 19.56
C GLN A 24 -18.64 18.14 18.57
N ASP A 25 -19.44 19.21 18.56
CA ASP A 25 -20.64 19.32 17.74
C ASP A 25 -20.37 20.00 16.39
N ASN A 26 -19.10 20.30 16.08
CA ASN A 26 -18.71 20.93 14.83
C ASN A 26 -18.84 19.95 13.65
N PRO A 27 -19.77 20.19 12.71
CA PRO A 27 -20.06 19.24 11.64
C PRO A 27 -18.91 19.10 10.64
N VAL A 28 -18.05 20.12 10.49
CA VAL A 28 -16.89 20.07 9.58
C VAL A 28 -15.80 19.19 10.17
N LYS A 29 -15.48 19.39 11.46
CA LYS A 29 -14.49 18.56 12.17
C LYS A 29 -14.92 17.11 12.25
N ASN A 30 -16.19 16.84 12.51
CA ASN A 30 -16.72 15.47 12.57
C ASN A 30 -16.64 14.76 11.22
N ARG A 31 -16.83 15.47 10.11
CA ARG A 31 -16.62 14.93 8.76
C ARG A 31 -15.15 14.60 8.49
N GLU A 32 -14.24 15.51 8.83
CA GLU A 32 -12.80 15.32 8.63
C GLU A 32 -12.27 14.18 9.51
N ALA A 33 -12.70 14.09 10.77
CA ALA A 33 -12.38 12.98 11.65
C ALA A 33 -12.81 11.62 11.07
N LEU A 34 -13.97 11.53 10.42
CA LEU A 34 -14.39 10.30 9.75
C LEU A 34 -13.54 9.97 8.51
N ASP A 35 -13.11 10.98 7.75
CA ASP A 35 -12.18 10.81 6.62
C ASP A 35 -10.83 10.27 7.11
N ASP A 36 -10.30 10.87 8.18
CA ASP A 36 -9.05 10.45 8.81
C ASP A 36 -9.15 9.03 9.39
N ILE A 37 -10.21 8.68 10.12
CA ILE A 37 -10.41 7.31 10.66
C ILE A 37 -10.35 6.27 9.54
N VAL A 38 -11.04 6.52 8.44
CA VAL A 38 -11.10 5.58 7.31
C VAL A 38 -9.76 5.53 6.59
N GLY A 39 -9.14 6.68 6.32
CA GLY A 39 -7.83 6.78 5.67
C GLY A 39 -6.72 6.15 6.48
N ASP A 40 -6.68 6.42 7.78
CA ASP A 40 -5.66 5.92 8.69
C ASP A 40 -5.77 4.42 8.90
N HIS A 41 -6.99 3.91 9.13
CA HIS A 41 -7.18 2.48 9.34
C HIS A 41 -6.86 1.66 8.09
N ASN A 42 -7.30 2.10 6.91
CA ASN A 42 -7.24 1.29 5.69
C ASN A 42 -5.98 1.53 4.85
N VAL A 43 -5.29 2.67 5.02
CA VAL A 43 -4.15 3.03 4.16
C VAL A 43 -2.94 3.47 4.97
N VAL A 44 -3.06 4.54 5.77
CA VAL A 44 -1.87 5.19 6.36
C VAL A 44 -1.20 4.31 7.42
N CYS A 45 -1.95 3.80 8.41
CA CYS A 45 -1.37 2.97 9.46
C CYS A 45 -0.79 1.65 8.92
N PRO A 46 -1.47 0.89 8.03
CA PRO A 46 -0.88 -0.30 7.41
C PRO A 46 0.39 0.00 6.61
N LEU A 47 0.40 1.11 5.85
CA LEU A 47 1.58 1.52 5.06
C LEU A 47 2.75 1.90 5.96
N MET A 48 2.50 2.68 7.01
CA MET A 48 3.53 3.07 7.98
C MET A 48 4.05 1.86 8.76
N HIS A 49 3.18 0.91 9.13
CA HIS A 49 3.61 -0.34 9.74
C HIS A 49 4.54 -1.12 8.81
N PHE A 50 4.16 -1.27 7.54
CA PHE A 50 5.02 -1.90 6.54
C PHE A 50 6.36 -1.17 6.39
N ALA A 51 6.35 0.16 6.24
CA ALA A 51 7.56 0.96 6.08
C ALA A 51 8.49 0.87 7.29
N GLN A 52 7.94 0.85 8.51
CA GLN A 52 8.71 0.67 9.73
C GLN A 52 9.34 -0.72 9.78
N ARG A 53 8.57 -1.78 9.52
CA ARG A 53 9.08 -3.16 9.47
C ARG A 53 10.16 -3.33 8.40
N TRP A 54 10.00 -2.65 7.28
CA TRP A 54 10.98 -2.58 6.21
C TRP A 54 12.28 -1.91 6.66
N ALA A 55 12.17 -0.74 7.32
CA ALA A 55 13.32 0.00 7.83
C ALA A 55 14.07 -0.75 8.94
N GLU A 56 13.37 -1.37 9.89
CA GLU A 56 13.94 -2.21 10.96
C GLU A 56 14.77 -3.38 10.40
N ARG A 57 14.38 -3.89 9.23
CA ARG A 57 15.07 -4.95 8.49
C ARG A 57 16.15 -4.41 7.55
N GLY A 58 16.64 -3.19 7.79
CA GLY A 58 17.72 -2.59 7.00
C GLY A 58 17.31 -2.23 5.58
N GLY A 59 16.01 -2.06 5.32
CA GLY A 59 15.46 -1.51 4.08
C GLY A 59 15.82 -2.28 2.81
N THR A 60 16.29 -3.51 2.94
CA THR A 60 16.84 -4.30 1.84
C THR A 60 16.32 -5.74 1.92
N PRO A 61 15.27 -6.07 1.16
CA PRO A 61 14.86 -7.46 0.91
C PRO A 61 15.93 -8.26 0.14
N LEU A 62 17.05 -7.64 -0.22
CA LEU A 62 18.25 -8.29 -0.75
C LEU A 62 19.29 -8.60 0.34
N ASN A 63 18.98 -8.34 1.63
CA ASN A 63 19.88 -8.65 2.72
C ASN A 63 19.94 -10.18 2.93
N PRO A 64 21.09 -10.82 2.71
CA PRO A 64 21.22 -12.28 2.87
C PRO A 64 20.96 -12.76 4.30
N GLY A 65 21.07 -11.89 5.30
CA GLY A 65 20.85 -12.22 6.72
C GLY A 65 19.39 -12.33 7.15
N LEU A 66 18.42 -12.09 6.26
CA LEU A 66 17.00 -12.06 6.58
C LEU A 66 16.19 -13.27 6.06
N ASN A 67 16.86 -14.30 5.54
CA ASN A 67 16.27 -15.57 5.12
C ASN A 67 15.07 -15.43 4.15
N TYR A 68 15.11 -14.43 3.26
CA TYR A 68 14.14 -14.32 2.16
C TYR A 68 14.36 -15.44 1.13
N THR A 69 13.28 -15.89 0.49
CA THR A 69 13.41 -16.86 -0.60
C THR A 69 13.94 -16.19 -1.87
N ALA A 70 14.50 -16.98 -2.78
CA ALA A 70 15.00 -16.47 -4.07
C ALA A 70 13.87 -15.80 -4.88
N GLU A 71 12.63 -16.28 -4.74
CA GLU A 71 11.44 -15.71 -5.38
C GLU A 71 11.05 -14.36 -4.79
N GLU A 72 11.18 -14.18 -3.47
CA GLU A 72 10.95 -12.90 -2.80
C GLU A 72 12.03 -11.86 -3.16
N GLU A 73 13.28 -12.30 -3.27
CA GLU A 73 14.38 -11.48 -3.76
C GLU A 73 14.10 -11.01 -5.20
N ALA A 74 13.71 -11.94 -6.07
CA ALA A 74 13.37 -11.65 -7.46
C ALA A 74 12.17 -10.71 -7.58
N LEU A 75 11.13 -10.90 -6.76
CA LEU A 75 9.99 -9.99 -6.66
C LEU A 75 10.45 -8.59 -6.28
N SER A 76 11.28 -8.46 -5.24
CA SER A 76 11.75 -7.15 -4.81
C SER A 76 12.56 -6.44 -5.90
N ARG A 77 13.50 -7.14 -6.54
CA ARG A 77 14.25 -6.58 -7.68
C ARG A 77 13.32 -6.10 -8.78
N ARG A 78 12.27 -6.86 -9.09
CA ARG A 78 11.26 -6.49 -10.08
C ARG A 78 10.47 -5.24 -9.67
N ILE A 79 10.02 -5.15 -8.42
CA ILE A 79 9.32 -3.97 -7.89
C ILE A 79 10.23 -2.73 -7.96
N MET A 80 11.46 -2.82 -7.46
CA MET A 80 12.41 -1.70 -7.49
C MET A 80 12.71 -1.24 -8.92
N ARG A 81 12.83 -2.18 -9.87
CA ARG A 81 13.02 -1.86 -11.29
C ARG A 81 11.81 -1.14 -11.88
N TYR A 82 10.60 -1.62 -11.64
CA TYR A 82 9.37 -0.96 -12.09
C TYR A 82 9.25 0.47 -11.56
N TRP A 83 9.48 0.66 -10.26
CA TRP A 83 9.47 2.01 -9.66
C TRP A 83 10.57 2.90 -10.24
N GLY A 84 11.79 2.40 -10.39
CA GLY A 84 12.92 3.15 -10.94
C GLY A 84 12.73 3.53 -12.40
N ASN A 85 12.12 2.66 -13.21
CA ASN A 85 11.81 2.94 -14.61
C ASN A 85 10.68 3.95 -14.73
N PHE A 86 9.58 3.73 -14.00
CA PHE A 86 8.45 4.66 -13.99
C PHE A 86 8.87 6.07 -13.55
N ALA A 87 9.65 6.21 -12.47
CA ALA A 87 10.13 7.51 -12.02
C ALA A 87 11.01 8.23 -13.05
N ARG A 88 11.70 7.48 -13.93
CA ARG A 88 12.61 8.04 -14.94
C ARG A 88 11.90 8.37 -16.26
N THR A 89 10.97 7.53 -16.71
CA THR A 89 10.40 7.60 -18.07
C THR A 89 8.88 7.67 -18.11
N GLY A 90 8.20 7.47 -16.98
CA GLY A 90 6.75 7.32 -16.93
C GLY A 90 6.23 5.95 -17.37
N ASP A 91 7.10 5.00 -17.74
CA ASP A 91 6.74 3.62 -18.08
C ASP A 91 7.49 2.65 -17.15
N PRO A 92 6.80 1.80 -16.36
CA PRO A 92 7.48 0.83 -15.50
C PRO A 92 8.22 -0.25 -16.29
N ASN A 93 7.88 -0.51 -17.55
CA ASN A 93 8.38 -1.66 -18.31
C ASN A 93 9.83 -1.49 -18.79
N GLU A 94 10.55 -2.60 -18.95
CA GLU A 94 11.84 -2.60 -19.66
C GLU A 94 11.63 -2.65 -21.17
N PRO A 95 12.40 -1.89 -21.97
CA PRO A 95 12.35 -2.00 -23.43
C PRO A 95 12.68 -3.40 -23.96
N SER A 96 13.54 -4.14 -23.26
CA SER A 96 13.99 -5.48 -23.65
C SER A 96 12.94 -6.58 -23.42
N GLU A 97 11.99 -6.38 -22.51
CA GLU A 97 10.96 -7.38 -22.17
C GLU A 97 9.70 -7.16 -23.01
N ARG A 98 9.52 -7.97 -24.06
CA ARG A 98 8.38 -7.81 -24.99
C ARG A 98 7.12 -8.57 -24.57
N GLU A 99 7.27 -9.70 -23.90
CA GLU A 99 6.17 -10.65 -23.68
C GLU A 99 5.45 -10.49 -22.33
N ARG A 100 6.14 -9.96 -21.31
CA ARG A 100 5.59 -9.82 -19.95
C ARG A 100 5.64 -8.37 -19.52
N ARG A 101 4.67 -7.60 -20.01
CA ARG A 101 4.55 -6.17 -19.72
C ARG A 101 3.42 -5.88 -18.74
N TRP A 102 3.66 -4.88 -17.91
CA TRP A 102 2.63 -4.20 -17.15
C TRP A 102 1.74 -3.41 -18.12
N PRO A 103 0.44 -3.72 -18.23
CA PRO A 103 -0.46 -3.06 -19.18
C PRO A 103 -0.83 -1.65 -18.72
N SER A 104 -1.09 -0.76 -19.67
CA SER A 104 -1.71 0.52 -19.34
C SER A 104 -3.14 0.30 -18.83
N TYR A 105 -3.48 0.93 -17.72
CA TYR A 105 -4.85 0.94 -17.24
C TYR A 105 -5.72 1.82 -18.16
N THR A 106 -6.93 1.36 -18.47
CA THR A 106 -7.96 2.13 -19.19
C THR A 106 -9.33 1.85 -18.57
N ALA A 107 -10.27 2.78 -18.67
CA ALA A 107 -11.61 2.61 -18.09
C ALA A 107 -12.37 1.38 -18.64
N ALA A 108 -12.11 1.02 -19.92
CA ALA A 108 -12.72 -0.13 -20.58
C ALA A 108 -12.01 -1.44 -20.23
N GLY A 109 -10.68 -1.45 -20.20
CA GLY A 109 -9.89 -2.67 -20.01
C GLY A 109 -9.62 -3.02 -18.56
N GLN A 110 -9.51 -2.02 -17.67
CA GLN A 110 -9.23 -2.13 -16.23
C GLN A 110 -8.09 -3.07 -15.83
N SER A 111 -7.18 -3.37 -16.75
CA SER A 111 -6.15 -4.39 -16.54
C SER A 111 -5.11 -3.93 -15.53
N TYR A 112 -4.66 -4.86 -14.68
CA TYR A 112 -3.66 -4.62 -13.64
C TYR A 112 -2.64 -5.74 -13.56
N ALA A 113 -1.42 -5.39 -13.14
CA ALA A 113 -0.36 -6.36 -12.85
C ALA A 113 -0.52 -6.90 -11.42
N ARG A 114 -0.46 -8.23 -11.25
CA ARG A 114 -0.35 -8.86 -9.94
C ARG A 114 1.12 -8.93 -9.52
N LEU A 115 1.43 -8.30 -8.39
CA LEU A 115 2.77 -8.32 -7.80
C LEU A 115 2.81 -9.31 -6.63
N ASN A 116 3.39 -10.47 -6.88
CA ASN A 116 3.64 -11.52 -5.89
C ASN A 116 4.92 -12.30 -6.28
N ALA A 117 5.32 -13.29 -5.48
CA ALA A 117 6.54 -14.07 -5.71
C ALA A 117 6.53 -14.89 -7.03
N GLN A 118 5.41 -14.95 -7.75
CA GLN A 118 5.30 -15.62 -9.04
C GLN A 118 5.73 -14.71 -10.20
N PRO A 119 5.96 -15.27 -11.41
CA PRO A 119 6.15 -14.48 -12.63
C PRO A 119 4.99 -13.49 -12.85
N LEU A 120 5.27 -12.39 -13.57
CA LEU A 120 4.28 -11.33 -13.81
C LEU A 120 3.02 -11.94 -14.43
N ALA A 121 1.90 -11.77 -13.74
CA ALA A 121 0.58 -12.11 -14.23
C ALA A 121 -0.24 -10.83 -14.39
N VAL A 122 -0.94 -10.73 -15.51
CA VAL A 122 -1.88 -9.64 -15.79
C VAL A 122 -3.28 -10.17 -15.55
N ALA A 123 -4.08 -9.38 -14.85
CA ALA A 123 -5.49 -9.65 -14.60
C ALA A 123 -6.36 -8.49 -15.11
N GLN A 124 -7.66 -8.76 -15.19
CA GLN A 124 -8.71 -7.83 -15.57
C GLN A 124 -9.75 -7.80 -14.46
#